data_AF-A0A924WJS8-F1
#
_entry.id   AF-A0A924WJS8-F1
#
_cell.length_a   1.000
_cell.length_b   1.000
_cell.length_c   1.000
_cell.angle_alpha   90.00
_cell.angle_beta   90.00
_cell.angle_gamma   90.00
#
_symmetry.space_group_name_H-M   'P 1'
#
loop_
_entity.id
_entity.type
_entity.pdbx_description
1 polymer ?
#
loop_
_entity_poly.entity_id
_entity_poly.type
_entity_poly.pdbx_seq_one_letter_code
_entity_poly.pdbx_strand_id
1 'polypeptide(L)' 'MSKEKTYFEAADLANFGKITEWQEPMGKKFFDYYGEVMKEGALTAREKALIALSIAHAMQ' A
#
# COMPACT_ATOMS: atom_id res chain seq x y z
N MET A 1 9.45 -6.36 28.44
CA MET A 1 10.01 -6.65 27.10
C MET A 1 10.10 -5.33 26.37
N SER A 2 11.29 -4.72 26.31
CA SER A 2 11.55 -3.51 25.54
C SER A 2 11.21 -3.78 24.08
N LYS A 3 10.23 -3.06 23.54
CA LYS A 3 9.86 -3.07 22.12
C LYS A 3 11.15 -2.82 21.33
N GLU A 4 11.68 -3.85 20.66
CA GLU A 4 12.68 -3.64 19.62
C GLU A 4 12.04 -2.66 18.63
N LYS A 5 12.66 -1.50 18.42
CA LYS A 5 12.17 -0.51 17.47
C LYS A 5 12.29 -1.12 16.08
N THR A 6 11.20 -1.71 15.60
CA THR A 6 11.08 -2.13 14.20
C THR A 6 11.26 -0.90 13.31
N TYR A 7 11.88 -1.06 12.13
CA TYR A 7 12.16 0.05 11.21
C TYR A 7 10.89 0.86 10.86
N PHE A 8 9.71 0.25 10.98
CA PHE A 8 8.41 0.91 10.93
C PHE A 8 7.62 0.66 12.22
N GLU A 9 6.97 1.70 12.76
CA GLU A 9 6.01 1.56 13.85
C GLU A 9 4.61 1.32 13.26
N ALA A 10 3.90 0.30 13.74
CA ALA A 10 2.57 -0.04 13.21
C ALA A 10 1.55 1.12 13.27
N ALA A 11 1.71 2.03 14.24
CA ALA A 11 0.87 3.22 14.35
C ALA A 11 1.04 4.20 13.17
N ASP A 12 2.19 4.19 12.50
CA ASP A 12 2.46 5.06 11.35
C ASP A 12 1.63 4.67 10.13
N LEU A 13 1.14 3.43 10.05
CA LEU A 13 0.26 2.98 8.98
C LEU A 13 -1.03 3.81 8.92
N ALA A 14 -1.53 4.27 10.07
CA ALA A 14 -2.70 5.16 10.12
C ALA A 14 -2.44 6.52 9.46
N ASN A 15 -1.18 6.94 9.36
CA ASN A 15 -0.76 8.17 8.68
C ASN A 15 -0.40 7.94 7.20
N PHE A 16 -0.47 6.71 6.66
CA PHE A 16 -0.06 6.43 5.28
C PHE A 16 -0.82 7.25 4.24
N GLY A 17 -2.09 7.59 4.48
CA GLY A 17 -2.86 8.48 3.59
C GLY A 17 -2.29 9.90 3.49
N LYS A 18 -1.47 10.33 4.47
CA LYS A 18 -0.89 11.67 4.56
C LYS A 18 0.47 11.79 3.87
N ILE A 19 0.98 10.73 3.25
CA ILE A 19 2.29 10.77 2.56
C ILE A 19 2.34 11.81 1.43
N THR A 20 1.19 12.28 0.97
CA THR A 20 1.06 13.32 -0.06
C THR A 20 1.27 14.73 0.49
N GLU A 21 1.19 14.96 1.80
CA GLU A 21 1.27 16.32 2.40
C GLU A 21 2.59 17.04 2.08
N TRP A 22 3.70 16.30 2.04
CA TRP A 22 5.03 16.86 1.82
C TRP A 22 5.49 16.78 0.36
N GLN A 23 4.80 15.97 -0.45
CA GLN A 23 5.15 15.69 -1.84
C GLN A 23 3.87 15.34 -2.62
N GLU A 24 3.03 16.35 -2.81
CA GLU A 24 1.73 16.17 -3.47
C GLU A 24 1.86 15.63 -4.91
N PRO A 25 2.76 16.14 -5.78
CA PRO A 25 2.83 15.69 -7.16
C PRO A 25 3.18 14.20 -7.33
N MET A 26 4.09 13.66 -6.51
CA MET A 26 4.48 12.26 -6.55
C MET A 26 3.51 11.39 -5.78
N GLY A 27 3.01 11.87 -4.64
CA GLY A 27 1.95 11.20 -3.90
C GLY A 27 0.73 10.95 -4.78
N LYS A 28 0.29 11.97 -5.53
CA LYS A 28 -0.80 11.84 -6.49
C LYS A 28 -0.50 10.79 -7.57
N LYS A 29 0.67 10.85 -8.21
CA LYS A 29 1.09 9.84 -9.21
C LYS A 29 1.10 8.42 -8.66
N PHE A 30 1.54 8.24 -7.42
CA PHE A 30 1.55 6.95 -6.74
C PHE A 30 0.14 6.38 -6.59
N PHE A 31 -0.79 7.18 -6.03
CA PHE A 31 -2.18 6.74 -5.85
C PHE A 31 -2.95 6.60 -7.16
N ASP A 32 -2.67 7.46 -8.15
CA ASP A 32 -3.25 7.35 -9.49
C ASP A 32 -2.85 6.03 -10.15
N TYR A 33 -1.56 5.67 -10.11
CA TYR A 33 -1.07 4.40 -10.63
C TYR A 33 -1.71 3.21 -9.89
N TYR A 34 -1.71 3.23 -8.56
CA TYR A 34 -2.29 2.14 -7.75
C TYR A 34 -3.80 1.98 -8.02
N GLY A 35 -4.52 3.10 -8.11
CA GLY A 35 -5.93 3.11 -8.43
C GLY A 35 -6.21 2.55 -9.82
N GLU A 36 -5.42 2.93 -10.83
CA GLU A 36 -5.58 2.44 -12.20
C GLU A 36 -5.29 0.94 -12.31
N VAL A 37 -4.20 0.46 -11.72
CA VAL A 37 -3.81 -0.96 -11.78
C VAL A 37 -4.82 -1.85 -11.07
N MET A 38 -5.51 -1.36 -10.05
CA MET A 38 -6.50 -2.14 -9.29
C MET A 38 -7.90 -2.16 -9.93
N LYS A 39 -8.17 -1.34 -10.95
CA LYS A 39 -9.44 -1.40 -11.71
C LYS A 39 -9.61 -2.73 -12.43
N GLU A 40 -10.85 -3.11 -12.70
CA GLU A 40 -11.15 -4.32 -13.46
C GLU A 40 -10.64 -4.23 -14.90
N GLY A 41 -10.25 -5.38 -15.44
CA GLY A 41 -9.77 -5.54 -16.82
C GLY A 41 -9.83 -7.01 -17.20
N ALA A 42 -8.70 -7.59 -17.60
CA ALA A 42 -8.61 -9.05 -17.80
C ALA A 42 -8.85 -9.86 -16.51
N LEU A 43 -8.60 -9.23 -15.34
CA LEU A 43 -8.90 -9.76 -14.02
C LEU A 43 -9.84 -8.81 -13.30
N THR A 44 -10.71 -9.38 -12.47
CA THR A 44 -11.57 -8.66 -11.53
C THR A 44 -10.75 -8.02 -10.42
N ALA A 45 -11.33 -7.02 -9.73
CA ALA A 45 -10.68 -6.39 -8.58
C ALA A 45 -10.41 -7.39 -7.45
N ARG A 46 -11.29 -8.38 -7.28
CA ARG A 46 -11.15 -9.45 -6.27
C ARG A 46 -9.95 -10.35 -6.57
N GLU A 47 -9.75 -10.75 -7.82
CA GLU A 47 -8.61 -11.59 -8.21
C GLU A 47 -7.29 -10.85 -7.99
N LYS A 48 -7.22 -9.57 -8.37
CA LYS A 48 -6.03 -8.73 -8.11
C LYS A 48 -5.74 -8.61 -6.61
N ALA A 49 -6.76 -8.39 -5.79
CA ALA A 49 -6.61 -8.32 -4.34
C ALA A 49 -6.09 -9.64 -3.73
N LEU A 50 -6.58 -10.80 -4.22
CA LEU A 50 -6.10 -12.11 -3.76
C LEU A 50 -4.63 -12.33 -4.15
N ILE A 51 -4.24 -12.00 -5.38
CA ILE A 51 -2.83 -12.08 -5.81
C ILE A 51 -1.94 -11.18 -4.93
N ALA A 52 -2.36 -9.94 -4.67
CA ALA A 52 -1.62 -9.01 -3.82
C ALA A 52 -1.48 -9.55 -2.38
N LEU A 53 -2.53 -10.14 -1.82
CA LEU A 53 -2.49 -10.78 -0.51
C LEU A 53 -1.50 -11.97 -0.49
N SER A 54 -1.53 -12.83 -1.51
CA SER A 54 -0.60 -13.96 -1.62
C SER A 54 0.85 -13.50 -1.70
N ILE A 55 1.14 -12.44 -2.46
CA ILE A 55 2.50 -11.86 -2.57
C ILE A 55 2.93 -11.27 -1.22
N ALA A 56 2.08 -10.47 -0.58
CA ALA A 56 2.38 -9.85 0.70
C ALA A 56 2.70 -10.92 1.78
N HIS A 57 1.95 -12.02 1.79
CA HIS A 57 2.19 -13.14 2.68
C HIS A 57 3.51 -13.88 2.38
N ALA A 58 3.84 -14.07 1.10
CA ALA A 58 5.05 -14.78 0.69
C ALA A 58 6.36 -14.03 1.01
N MET A 59 6.30 -12.70 1.21
CA MET A 59 7.45 -11.84 1.46
C MET A 59 7.62 -11.41 2.93
N GLN A 60 6.75 -11.87 3.84
CA GLN A 60 6.75 -11.52 5.27
C GLN A 60 7.98 -12.00 6.04
#